data_AF-A0A9K3IZT6-F1
#
_entry.id   AF-A0A9K3IZT6-F1
#
_cell.length_a   1.000
_cell.length_b   1.000
_cell.length_c   1.000
_cell.angle_alpha   90.00
_cell.angle_beta   90.00
_cell.angle_gamma   90.00
#
_symmetry.space_group_name_H-M   'P 1'
#
loop_
_entity.id
_entity.type
_entity.pdbx_description
1 polymer ?
#
loop_
_entity_poly.entity_id
_entity_poly.type
_entity_poly.pdbx_seq_one_letter_code
_entity_poly.pdbx_strand_id
1 'polypeptide(L)'
;MILQAMSFNEFQDCKALLQRLEDVVYVNKYKFNLESKFDEMVDWFLRKKLEITTRPIPAYASDNRKVNLLELYMVVKREGGHMRVTENNLWAVVAKDMGFDYHDSD
;
A
#
# COMPACT_ATOMS: atom_id res chain seq x y z
N MET A 1 11.88 -4.11 -18.53
CA MET A 1 12.32 -3.27 -17.40
C MET A 1 12.42 -4.16 -16.17
N ILE A 2 13.59 -4.26 -15.54
CA ILE A 2 13.79 -5.05 -14.31
C ILE A 2 13.22 -4.24 -13.14
N LEU A 3 12.36 -4.85 -12.31
CA LEU A 3 11.72 -4.21 -11.14
C LEU A 3 12.70 -3.44 -10.24
N GLN A 4 13.92 -3.94 -10.09
CA GLN A 4 14.97 -3.33 -9.28
C GLN A 4 15.47 -1.98 -9.84
N ALA A 5 15.38 -1.75 -11.15
CA ALA A 5 15.82 -0.51 -11.80
C ALA A 5 14.74 0.59 -11.80
N MET A 6 13.52 0.30 -11.31
CA MET A 6 12.47 1.30 -11.22
C MET A 6 12.84 2.35 -10.16
N SER A 7 12.73 3.62 -10.53
CA SER A 7 12.85 4.77 -9.63
C SER A 7 11.64 5.70 -9.86
N PHE A 8 11.32 6.50 -8.86
CA PHE A 8 10.21 7.46 -8.92
C PHE A 8 10.79 8.86 -8.99
N ASN A 9 10.60 9.53 -10.12
CA ASN A 9 11.09 10.88 -10.37
C ASN A 9 9.97 11.82 -10.81
N GLU A 10 8.90 11.26 -11.39
CA GLU A 10 7.70 11.97 -11.76
C GLU A 10 6.42 11.21 -11.43
N PHE A 11 5.28 11.90 -11.47
CA PHE A 11 3.99 11.30 -11.13
C PHE A 11 3.59 10.14 -12.06
N GLN A 12 4.10 10.13 -13.30
CA GLN A 12 3.83 9.03 -14.24
C GLN A 12 4.51 7.73 -13.83
N ASP A 13 5.65 7.77 -13.12
CA ASP A 13 6.30 6.57 -12.59
C ASP A 13 5.40 5.87 -11.57
N CYS A 14 4.74 6.64 -10.70
CA CYS A 14 3.77 6.11 -9.74
C CYS A 14 2.61 5.43 -10.46
N LYS A 15 2.04 6.09 -11.49
CA LYS A 15 0.96 5.51 -12.30
C LYS A 15 1.38 4.21 -12.98
N ALA A 16 2.59 4.17 -13.54
CA ALA A 16 3.12 2.99 -14.21
C ALA A 16 3.27 1.81 -13.25
N LEU A 17 3.66 2.04 -11.98
CA LEU A 17 3.66 0.98 -10.97
C LEU A 17 2.22 0.52 -10.70
N LEU A 18 1.30 1.43 -10.39
CA LEU A 18 -0.09 1.10 -10.06
C LEU A 18 -0.78 0.30 -11.18
N GLN A 19 -0.56 0.67 -12.45
CA GLN A 19 -1.08 -0.07 -13.61
C GLN A 19 -0.56 -1.52 -13.67
N ARG A 20 0.67 -1.79 -13.23
CA ARG A 20 1.20 -3.16 -13.16
C ARG A 20 0.61 -3.95 -12.00
N LEU A 21 0.18 -3.29 -10.94
CA LEU A 21 -0.51 -3.95 -9.81
C LEU A 21 -1.94 -4.40 -10.18
N GLU A 22 -2.45 -4.04 -11.35
CA GLU A 22 -3.68 -4.62 -11.90
C GLU A 22 -3.52 -6.11 -12.24
N ASP A 23 -2.31 -6.56 -12.57
CA ASP A 23 -2.02 -7.96 -12.85
C ASP A 23 -1.68 -8.72 -11.55
N VAL A 24 -2.65 -9.46 -11.03
CA VAL A 24 -2.52 -10.24 -9.79
C VAL A 24 -1.44 -11.34 -9.91
N VAL A 25 -1.25 -11.92 -11.10
CA VAL A 25 -0.21 -12.94 -11.32
C VAL A 25 1.17 -12.31 -11.21
N TYR A 26 1.33 -11.12 -11.80
CA TYR A 26 2.54 -10.33 -11.67
C TYR A 26 2.81 -9.93 -10.20
N VAL A 27 1.79 -9.46 -9.48
CA VAL A 27 1.92 -9.08 -8.06
C VAL A 27 2.39 -10.27 -7.23
N ASN A 28 1.77 -11.44 -7.38
CA ASN A 28 2.15 -12.64 -6.64
C ASN A 28 3.57 -13.10 -6.97
N LYS A 29 3.97 -13.03 -8.24
CA LYS A 29 5.32 -13.44 -8.69
C LYS A 29 6.43 -12.56 -8.11
N TYR A 30 6.17 -11.27 -7.91
CA TYR A 30 7.18 -10.29 -7.52
C TYR A 30 6.89 -9.59 -6.17
N LYS A 31 6.05 -10.20 -5.32
CA LYS A 31 5.53 -9.62 -4.06
C LYS A 31 6.61 -8.89 -3.26
N PHE A 32 7.68 -9.57 -2.90
CA PHE A 32 8.76 -9.01 -2.08
C PHE A 32 9.41 -7.75 -2.69
N ASN A 33 9.70 -7.76 -3.99
CA ASN A 33 10.28 -6.58 -4.66
C ASN A 33 9.27 -5.45 -4.80
N LEU A 34 8.00 -5.79 -5.01
CA LEU A 34 6.93 -4.81 -5.14
C LEU A 34 6.63 -4.12 -3.82
N GLU A 35 6.74 -4.80 -2.67
CA GLU A 35 6.56 -4.18 -1.35
C GLU A 35 7.53 -3.02 -1.14
N SER A 36 8.83 -3.25 -1.36
CA SER A 36 9.85 -2.19 -1.27
C SER A 36 9.58 -1.06 -2.27
N LYS A 37 9.21 -1.40 -3.52
CA LYS A 37 8.95 -0.38 -4.54
C LYS A 37 7.67 0.41 -4.27
N PHE A 38 6.68 -0.19 -3.64
CA PHE A 38 5.47 0.49 -3.22
C PHE A 38 5.77 1.46 -2.08
N ASP A 39 6.55 1.05 -1.08
CA ASP A 39 7.03 1.94 -0.01
C ASP A 39 7.83 3.12 -0.59
N GLU A 40 8.78 2.88 -1.50
CA GLU A 40 9.54 3.93 -2.21
C GLU A 40 8.64 4.90 -2.99
N MET A 41 7.62 4.37 -3.69
CA MET A 41 6.65 5.18 -4.43
C MET A 41 5.87 6.10 -3.49
N VAL A 42 5.36 5.56 -2.38
CA VAL A 42 4.59 6.30 -1.39
C VAL A 42 5.46 7.36 -0.72
N ASP A 43 6.69 7.03 -0.33
CA ASP A 43 7.62 7.99 0.28
C ASP A 43 7.96 9.14 -0.67
N TRP A 44 8.26 8.83 -1.94
CA TRP A 44 8.50 9.84 -2.96
C TRP A 44 7.26 10.73 -3.17
N PHE A 45 6.07 10.12 -3.29
CA PHE A 45 4.84 10.88 -3.50
C PHE A 45 4.55 11.82 -2.31
N LEU A 46 4.70 11.35 -1.08
CA LEU A 46 4.50 12.18 0.11
C LEU A 46 5.53 13.31 0.19
N ARG A 47 6.83 13.00 0.11
CA ARG A 47 7.90 13.98 0.37
C ARG A 47 8.18 14.91 -0.80
N LYS A 48 8.17 14.39 -2.02
CA LYS A 48 8.58 15.16 -3.22
C LYS A 48 7.40 15.75 -3.96
N LYS A 49 6.28 15.04 -4.02
CA LYS A 49 5.10 15.54 -4.75
C LYS A 49 4.17 16.38 -3.88
N LEU A 50 4.01 16.03 -2.60
CA LEU A 50 3.11 16.72 -1.66
C LEU A 50 3.84 17.52 -0.57
N GLU A 51 5.17 17.42 -0.46
CA GLU A 51 5.98 18.07 0.58
C GLU A 51 5.59 17.71 2.03
N ILE A 52 4.99 16.53 2.22
CA ILE A 52 4.61 16.01 3.54
C ILE A 52 5.77 15.20 4.12
N THR A 53 6.26 15.59 5.31
CA THR A 53 7.38 14.93 6.00
C THR A 53 7.01 14.27 7.33
N THR A 54 5.77 14.48 7.80
CA THR A 54 5.26 13.98 9.10
C THR A 54 4.74 12.55 9.07
N ARG A 55 4.71 11.92 7.89
CA ARG A 55 4.23 10.55 7.67
C ARG A 55 5.40 9.66 7.26
N PRO A 56 6.13 9.07 8.22
CA PRO A 56 7.30 8.25 7.89
C PRO A 56 6.90 6.98 7.16
N ILE A 57 7.77 6.55 6.24
CA ILE A 57 7.74 5.25 5.58
C ILE A 57 9.00 4.49 6.03
N PRO A 58 8.90 3.22 6.45
CA PRO A 58 7.69 2.38 6.47
C PRO A 58 6.67 2.81 7.53
N ALA A 59 5.40 2.54 7.26
CA ALA A 59 4.30 2.80 8.18
C ALA A 59 4.23 1.71 9.27
N TYR A 60 3.88 2.11 10.49
CA TYR A 60 3.68 1.22 11.64
C TYR A 60 2.32 1.46 12.26
N ALA A 61 1.70 0.40 12.75
CA ALA A 61 0.51 0.47 13.59
C ALA A 61 0.88 0.86 15.03
N SER A 62 -0.13 1.12 15.87
CA SER A 62 0.04 1.56 17.26
C SER A 62 0.77 0.55 18.15
N ASP A 63 0.70 -0.74 17.81
CA ASP A 63 1.41 -1.85 18.45
C ASP A 63 2.87 -2.00 17.95
N ASN A 64 3.38 -1.01 17.21
CA ASN A 64 4.71 -1.00 16.59
C ASN A 64 4.91 -2.12 15.54
N ARG A 65 3.82 -2.70 15.03
CA ARG A 65 3.88 -3.66 13.93
C ARG A 65 3.96 -2.94 12.58
N LYS A 66 4.89 -3.34 11.73
CA LYS A 66 5.01 -2.80 10.37
C LYS A 66 3.73 -3.09 9.58
N VAL A 67 3.18 -2.06 8.93
CA VAL A 67 2.06 -2.21 8.01
C VAL A 67 2.62 -2.41 6.59
N ASN A 68 2.21 -3.50 5.95
CA ASN A 68 2.53 -3.74 4.55
C ASN A 68 1.59 -2.92 3.66
N LEU A 69 2.09 -1.79 3.13
CA LEU A 69 1.27 -0.84 2.35
C LEU A 69 0.81 -1.42 1.01
N LEU A 70 1.60 -2.28 0.39
CA LEU A 70 1.18 -2.98 -0.84
C LEU A 70 0.02 -3.93 -0.54
N GLU A 71 0.14 -4.73 0.51
CA GLU A 71 -0.91 -5.67 0.91
C GLU A 71 -2.20 -4.93 1.30
N LEU A 72 -2.09 -3.86 2.08
CA LEU A 72 -3.23 -2.98 2.40
C LEU A 72 -3.92 -2.47 1.13
N TYR A 73 -3.13 -1.96 0.17
CA TYR A 73 -3.67 -1.48 -1.10
C TYR A 73 -4.41 -2.59 -1.86
N MET A 74 -3.82 -3.78 -1.97
CA MET A 74 -4.41 -4.90 -2.71
C MET A 74 -5.70 -5.42 -2.04
N VAL A 75 -5.74 -5.52 -0.71
CA VAL A 75 -6.92 -5.94 0.05
C VAL A 75 -8.04 -4.92 -0.10
N VAL A 76 -7.77 -3.64 0.17
CA VAL A 76 -8.77 -2.57 0.03
C VAL A 76 -9.31 -2.50 -1.40
N LYS A 77 -8.43 -2.65 -2.41
CA LYS A 77 -8.84 -2.67 -3.81
C LYS A 77 -9.75 -3.87 -4.13
N ARG A 78 -9.45 -5.05 -3.63
CA ARG A 78 -10.28 -6.25 -3.79
C ARG A 78 -11.67 -6.08 -3.18
N GLU A 79 -11.77 -5.37 -2.06
CA GLU A 79 -13.04 -5.01 -1.42
C GLU A 79 -13.80 -3.87 -2.14
N GLY A 80 -13.30 -3.39 -3.28
CA GLY A 80 -13.92 -2.36 -4.12
C GLY A 80 -13.47 -0.94 -3.81
N GLY A 81 -12.34 -0.78 -3.12
CA GLY A 81 -11.66 0.51 -2.90
C GLY A 81 -12.04 1.20 -1.59
N HIS A 82 -11.30 2.27 -1.28
CA HIS A 82 -11.39 2.99 -0.01
C HIS A 82 -12.81 3.47 0.34
N MET A 83 -13.53 4.03 -0.64
CA MET A 83 -14.88 4.56 -0.44
C MET A 83 -15.84 3.46 0.01
N ARG A 84 -15.88 2.34 -0.74
CA ARG A 84 -16.73 1.19 -0.42
C ARG A 84 -16.38 0.55 0.92
N VAL A 85 -15.08 0.42 1.23
CA VAL A 85 -14.62 -0.11 2.53
C VAL A 85 -15.09 0.78 3.69
N THR A 86 -14.99 2.09 3.53
CA THR A 86 -15.35 3.06 4.57
C THR A 86 -16.87 3.12 4.77
N GLU A 87 -17.63 3.24 3.69
CA GLU A 87 -19.10 3.37 3.74
C GLU A 87 -19.79 2.11 4.28
N ASN A 88 -19.18 0.93 4.10
CA ASN A 88 -19.74 -0.35 4.55
C ASN A 88 -19.07 -0.87 5.84
N ASN A 89 -18.26 -0.06 6.53
CA ASN A 89 -17.56 -0.45 7.77
C ASN A 89 -16.71 -1.73 7.64
N LEU A 90 -16.03 -1.93 6.50
CA LEU A 90 -15.26 -3.14 6.21
C LEU A 90 -13.82 -3.09 6.74
N TRP A 91 -13.42 -2.03 7.46
CA TRP A 91 -12.05 -1.91 7.99
C TRP A 91 -11.65 -3.04 8.94
N ALA A 92 -12.60 -3.57 9.73
CA ALA A 92 -12.36 -4.74 10.58
C ALA A 92 -12.03 -6.00 9.74
N VAL A 93 -12.71 -6.18 8.60
CA VAL A 93 -12.44 -7.28 7.66
C VAL A 93 -11.05 -7.11 7.03
N VAL A 94 -10.72 -5.89 6.57
CA VAL A 94 -9.40 -5.58 6.01
C VAL A 94 -8.28 -5.83 7.03
N ALA A 95 -8.46 -5.37 8.27
CA ALA A 95 -7.49 -5.59 9.34
C ALA A 95 -7.27 -7.09 9.60
N LYS A 96 -8.36 -7.86 9.71
CA LYS A 96 -8.30 -9.32 9.89
C LYS A 96 -7.59 -10.04 8.74
N ASP A 97 -7.87 -9.65 7.50
CA ASP A 97 -7.23 -10.23 6.30
C ASP A 97 -5.73 -9.92 6.23
N MET A 98 -5.33 -8.79 6.80
CA MET A 98 -3.93 -8.42 7.00
C MET A 98 -3.32 -9.04 8.26
N GLY A 99 -4.07 -9.88 8.98
CA GLY A 99 -3.65 -10.56 10.20
C GLY A 99 -3.53 -9.65 11.42
N PHE A 100 -4.18 -8.49 11.44
CA PHE A 100 -4.30 -7.65 12.64
C PHE A 100 -5.53 -8.08 13.43
N ASP A 101 -5.37 -8.22 14.74
CA ASP A 101 -6.49 -8.47 15.64
C ASP A 101 -7.30 -7.19 15.77
N TYR A 102 -8.55 -7.25 15.34
CA TYR A 102 -9.49 -6.16 15.53
C TYR A 102 -10.06 -6.27 16.94
N HIS A 103 -9.55 -5.44 17.85
CA HIS A 103 -10.20 -5.21 19.13
C HIS A 103 -11.20 -4.08 18.94
N ASP A 104 -12.50 -4.42 18.89
CA ASP A 104 -13.53 -3.42 19.16
C ASP A 104 -13.19 -2.82 20.53
N SER A 105 -12.87 -1.53 20.53
CA SER A 105 -12.78 -0.78 21.78
C SER A 105 -14.22 -0.58 22.23
N ASP A 106 -14.63 -1.31 23.29
CA ASP A 106 -15.91 -1.10 23.99
C ASP A 106 -16.12 0.36 24.42
#